data_AF-C3ZAS1-F1
#
_entry.id   AF-C3ZAS1-F1
#
_cell.length_a   1.000
_cell.length_b   1.000
_cell.length_c   1.000
_cell.angle_alpha   90.00
_cell.angle_beta   90.00
_cell.angle_gamma   90.00
#
_symmetry.space_group_name_H-M   'P 1'
#
loop_
_entity.id
_entity.type
_entity.pdbx_description
1 polymer ?
#
loop_
_entity_poly.entity_id
_entity_poly.type
_entity_poly.pdbx_seq_one_letter_code
_entity_poly.pdbx_strand_id
1 'polypeptide(L)'
;MGVQGLQDYIEAHCQRACVSVELQRIARGRVGKRPPNAPLCLVVDAENCLHRLYGGSFRDWVCGGQWNEMLAFVGALTRACHAANIELVVCFNGAVEKPRLPEWIKRQNNNRQTAYQIFCHLHNKATPPPKVWFTPPVSLASCIRLALRHFGVR
;
A
#
# COMPACT_ATOMS: atom_id res chain seq x y z
N MET A 1 1.81 -9.82 -8.55
CA MET A 1 1.83 -11.26 -8.82
C MET A 1 0.95 -11.92 -7.80
N GLY A 2 0.04 -12.76 -8.23
CA GLY A 2 -0.85 -13.51 -7.34
C GLY A 2 -1.35 -14.72 -8.11
N VAL A 3 -1.79 -15.74 -7.38
CA VAL A 3 -2.50 -16.87 -7.99
C VAL A 3 -3.93 -16.39 -8.26
N GLN A 4 -4.28 -16.27 -9.54
CA GLN A 4 -5.59 -15.78 -9.95
C GLN A 4 -6.70 -16.70 -9.39
N GLY A 5 -7.71 -16.11 -8.76
CA GLY A 5 -8.84 -16.84 -8.18
C GLY A 5 -8.50 -17.63 -6.90
N LEU A 6 -7.29 -17.52 -6.35
CA LEU A 6 -6.92 -18.26 -5.14
C LEU A 6 -7.78 -17.87 -3.94
N GLN A 7 -8.03 -16.57 -3.75
CA GLN A 7 -8.87 -16.09 -2.65
C GLN A 7 -10.30 -16.67 -2.78
N ASP A 8 -10.92 -16.50 -3.95
CA ASP A 8 -12.27 -17.01 -4.23
C ASP A 8 -12.35 -18.52 -4.01
N TYR A 9 -11.33 -19.27 -4.45
CA TYR A 9 -11.26 -20.71 -4.27
C TYR A 9 -11.20 -21.11 -2.79
N ILE A 10 -10.30 -20.47 -2.01
CA ILE A 10 -10.12 -20.76 -0.58
C ILE A 10 -11.41 -20.42 0.19
N GLU A 11 -12.01 -19.27 -0.07
CA GLU A 11 -13.24 -18.85 0.62
C GLU A 11 -14.42 -19.77 0.29
N ALA A 12 -14.53 -20.25 -0.95
CA ALA A 12 -15.61 -21.15 -1.37
C ALA A 12 -15.42 -22.61 -0.95
N HIS A 13 -14.18 -23.12 -0.95
CA HIS A 13 -13.91 -24.56 -0.81
C HIS A 13 -13.16 -24.93 0.48
N CYS A 14 -12.59 -23.97 1.21
CA CYS A 14 -11.77 -24.21 2.40
C CYS A 14 -12.34 -23.50 3.64
N GLN A 15 -13.42 -24.06 4.21
CA GLN A 15 -14.20 -23.47 5.32
C GLN A 15 -13.41 -23.06 6.58
N ARG A 16 -12.20 -23.58 6.80
CA ARG A 16 -11.35 -23.25 7.96
C ARG A 16 -10.07 -22.49 7.63
N ALA A 17 -9.84 -22.18 6.36
CA ALA A 17 -8.61 -21.52 5.92
C ALA A 17 -8.65 -19.99 6.11
N CYS A 18 -9.85 -19.39 6.10
CA CYS A 18 -10.04 -17.96 6.29
C CYS A 18 -10.70 -17.66 7.65
N VAL A 19 -10.13 -16.72 8.39
CA VAL A 19 -10.70 -16.24 9.66
C VAL A 19 -10.63 -14.71 9.65
N SER A 20 -11.75 -14.06 9.98
CA SER A 20 -11.76 -12.61 10.18
C SER A 20 -11.04 -12.26 11.47
N VAL A 21 -10.09 -11.33 11.38
CA VAL A 21 -9.23 -10.96 12.51
C VAL A 21 -9.30 -9.46 12.76
N GLU A 22 -9.39 -9.11 14.04
CA GLU A 22 -9.23 -7.73 14.50
C GLU A 22 -7.83 -7.58 15.07
N LEU A 23 -6.96 -6.87 14.35
CA LEU A 23 -5.54 -6.74 14.72
C LEU A 23 -5.35 -6.16 16.12
N GLN A 24 -6.21 -5.24 16.55
CA GLN A 24 -6.19 -4.66 17.90
C GLN A 24 -6.47 -5.70 18.99
N ARG A 25 -7.37 -6.66 18.73
CA ARG A 25 -7.66 -7.76 19.68
C ARG A 25 -6.52 -8.76 19.77
N ILE A 26 -5.86 -9.04 18.64
CA ILE A 26 -4.69 -9.90 18.60
C ILE A 26 -3.54 -9.25 19.37
N ALA A 27 -3.29 -7.96 19.16
CA ALA A 27 -2.22 -7.23 19.82
C ALA A 27 -2.38 -7.13 21.34
N ARG A 28 -3.62 -7.15 21.86
CA ARG A 28 -3.92 -7.19 23.30
C ARG A 28 -3.75 -8.56 23.96
N GLY A 29 -3.24 -9.57 23.25
CA GLY A 29 -2.92 -10.88 23.84
C GLY A 29 -4.11 -11.80 24.08
N ARG A 30 -5.28 -11.53 23.48
CA ARG A 30 -6.45 -12.45 23.55
C ARG A 30 -6.31 -13.67 22.66
N VAL A 31 -5.25 -13.76 21.86
CA VAL A 31 -5.03 -14.82 20.86
C VAL A 31 -3.57 -15.28 20.91
N GLY A 32 -3.32 -16.46 21.49
CA GLY A 32 -2.02 -17.16 21.42
C GLY A 32 -1.05 -16.99 22.61
N LYS A 33 0.05 -17.76 22.60
CA LYS A 33 1.11 -17.77 23.63
C LYS A 33 2.17 -16.69 23.35
N ARG A 34 1.81 -15.40 23.40
CA ARG A 34 2.77 -14.28 23.27
C ARG A 34 3.33 -13.91 24.65
N PRO A 35 4.61 -13.48 24.77
CA PRO A 35 5.09 -12.94 26.03
C PRO A 35 4.22 -11.76 26.48
N PRO A 36 3.94 -11.62 27.78
CA PRO A 36 3.22 -10.45 28.29
C PRO A 36 3.95 -9.18 27.84
N ASN A 37 3.21 -8.23 27.27
CA ASN A 37 3.66 -6.93 26.77
C ASN A 37 4.48 -6.90 25.46
N ALA A 38 4.69 -8.02 24.76
CA ALA A 38 5.35 -7.97 23.45
C ALA A 38 4.42 -7.39 22.36
N PRO A 39 4.84 -6.38 21.56
CA PRO A 39 4.00 -5.79 20.51
C PRO A 39 3.69 -6.82 19.43
N LEU A 40 2.54 -6.71 18.75
CA LEU A 40 2.20 -7.47 17.56
C LEU A 40 3.04 -6.97 16.37
N CYS A 41 4.01 -7.77 15.92
CA CYS A 41 4.78 -7.45 14.71
C CYS A 41 3.94 -7.78 13.46
N LEU A 42 3.70 -6.76 12.64
CA LEU A 42 2.98 -6.84 11.37
C LEU A 42 3.92 -6.45 10.22
N VAL A 43 4.15 -7.39 9.31
CA VAL A 43 4.92 -7.14 8.09
C VAL A 43 3.99 -6.75 6.96
N VAL A 44 4.28 -5.64 6.29
CA VAL A 44 3.50 -5.12 5.16
C VAL A 44 4.34 -5.10 3.89
N ASP A 45 3.80 -5.68 2.84
CA ASP A 45 4.34 -5.55 1.47
C ASP A 45 4.04 -4.14 0.94
N ALA A 46 5.08 -3.31 0.85
CA ALA A 46 4.94 -1.93 0.43
C ALA A 46 4.50 -1.82 -1.03
N GLU A 47 5.02 -2.64 -1.94
CA GLU A 47 4.82 -2.48 -3.39
C GLU A 47 3.34 -2.61 -3.77
N ASN A 48 2.65 -3.60 -3.20
CA ASN A 48 1.23 -3.77 -3.42
C ASN A 48 0.37 -2.72 -2.67
N CYS A 49 0.95 -2.04 -1.68
CA CYS A 49 0.28 -1.04 -0.85
C CYS A 49 0.65 0.42 -1.17
N LEU A 50 1.55 0.70 -2.13
CA LEU A 50 2.04 2.07 -2.39
C LEU A 50 0.90 3.07 -2.62
N HIS A 51 -0.09 2.69 -3.42
CA HIS A 51 -1.27 3.53 -3.68
C HIS A 51 -2.10 3.83 -2.42
N ARG A 52 -2.15 2.91 -1.45
CA ARG A 52 -2.85 3.10 -0.17
C ARG A 52 -2.01 3.91 0.80
N LEU A 53 -0.71 3.61 0.89
CA LEU A 53 0.26 4.35 1.70
C LEU A 53 0.43 5.79 1.22
N TYR A 54 0.14 6.06 -0.05
CA TYR A 54 0.04 7.40 -0.60
C TYR A 54 -1.14 8.22 -0.04
N GLY A 55 -2.03 7.58 0.74
CA GLY A 55 -3.17 8.23 1.40
C GLY A 55 -4.52 7.83 0.80
N GLY A 56 -4.56 7.08 -0.30
CA GLY A 56 -5.78 6.59 -0.94
C GLY A 56 -6.78 7.68 -1.39
N SER A 57 -6.40 8.95 -1.25
CA SER A 57 -7.22 10.14 -1.39
C SER A 57 -6.53 11.10 -2.36
N PHE A 58 -7.21 11.43 -3.45
CA PHE A 58 -6.69 12.25 -4.54
C PHE A 58 -7.25 13.67 -4.49
N ARG A 59 -7.35 14.26 -3.28
CA ARG A 59 -8.11 15.49 -3.03
C ARG A 59 -7.56 16.72 -3.75
N ASP A 60 -6.26 16.76 -4.04
CA ASP A 60 -5.69 17.81 -4.89
C ASP A 60 -4.41 17.32 -5.58
N TRP A 61 -4.52 17.04 -6.88
CA TRP A 61 -3.43 16.49 -7.71
C TRP A 61 -2.58 17.60 -8.35
N VAL A 62 -3.04 18.85 -8.35
CA VAL A 62 -2.36 19.97 -9.03
C VAL A 62 -1.55 20.80 -8.04
N CYS A 63 -2.09 21.09 -6.86
CA CYS A 63 -1.50 22.09 -5.97
C CYS A 63 -0.41 21.52 -5.02
N GLY A 64 0.10 20.31 -5.27
CA GLY A 64 1.19 19.73 -4.47
C GLY A 64 0.81 19.24 -3.06
N GLY A 65 -0.45 19.39 -2.63
CA GLY A 65 -0.95 18.91 -1.34
C GLY A 65 -0.85 17.39 -1.14
N GLN A 66 -0.70 16.65 -2.24
CA GLN A 66 -0.59 15.19 -2.27
C GLN A 66 0.51 14.60 -1.35
N TRP A 67 1.67 15.26 -1.21
CA TRP A 67 2.76 14.76 -0.35
C TRP A 67 2.51 15.00 1.14
N ASN A 68 1.90 16.13 1.48
CA ASN A 68 1.53 16.45 2.86
C ASN A 68 0.43 15.51 3.34
N GLU A 69 -0.55 15.21 2.48
CA GLU A 69 -1.60 14.22 2.75
C GLU A 69 -1.02 12.81 2.93
N MET A 70 -0.10 12.39 2.06
CA MET A 70 0.64 11.13 2.25
C MET A 70 1.32 11.10 3.62
N LEU A 71 2.08 12.15 3.97
CA LEU A 71 2.80 12.20 5.24
C LEU A 71 1.84 12.17 6.45
N ALA A 72 0.74 12.93 6.38
CA ALA A 72 -0.31 12.94 7.40
C ALA A 72 -0.96 11.56 7.57
N PHE A 73 -1.26 10.87 6.46
CA PHE A 73 -1.81 9.52 6.46
C PHE A 73 -0.85 8.51 7.06
N VAL A 74 0.42 8.48 6.62
CA VAL A 74 1.43 7.57 7.18
C VAL A 74 1.61 7.84 8.68
N GLY A 75 1.66 9.10 9.09
CA GLY A 75 1.74 9.45 10.51
C GLY A 75 0.51 8.98 11.31
N ALA A 76 -0.70 9.10 10.77
CA ALA A 76 -1.91 8.62 11.40
C ALA A 76 -1.93 7.08 11.52
N LEU A 77 -1.50 6.37 10.46
CA LEU A 77 -1.34 4.92 10.46
C LEU A 77 -0.36 4.47 11.54
N THR A 78 0.84 5.05 11.59
CA THR A 78 1.85 4.68 12.58
C THR A 78 1.37 4.96 14.00
N ARG A 79 0.72 6.10 14.26
CA ARG A 79 0.13 6.41 15.57
C ARG A 79 -0.95 5.40 15.97
N ALA A 80 -1.82 5.01 15.04
CA ALA A 80 -2.87 4.02 15.30
C ALA A 80 -2.27 2.63 15.62
N CYS A 81 -1.23 2.20 14.89
CA CYS A 81 -0.51 0.97 15.17
C CYS A 81 0.16 1.01 16.54
N HIS A 82 0.89 2.08 16.86
CA HIS A 82 1.56 2.24 18.14
C HIS A 82 0.57 2.22 19.31
N ALA A 83 -0.56 2.95 19.20
CA ALA A 83 -1.62 2.94 20.22
C ALA A 83 -2.26 1.56 20.41
N ALA A 84 -2.23 0.71 19.39
CA ALA A 84 -2.71 -0.66 19.44
C ALA A 84 -1.65 -1.68 19.89
N ASN A 85 -0.44 -1.25 20.27
CA ASN A 85 0.72 -2.13 20.56
C ASN A 85 1.09 -3.02 19.35
N ILE A 86 1.07 -2.44 18.15
CA ILE A 86 1.43 -3.08 16.88
C ILE A 86 2.74 -2.46 16.39
N GLU A 87 3.76 -3.30 16.22
CA GLU A 87 5.00 -2.93 15.55
C GLU A 87 4.84 -3.15 14.05
N LEU A 88 5.01 -2.09 13.26
CA LEU A 88 4.91 -2.16 11.81
C LEU A 88 6.30 -2.33 11.20
N VAL A 89 6.44 -3.29 10.28
CA VAL A 89 7.63 -3.48 9.45
C VAL A 89 7.20 -3.43 7.98
N VAL A 90 7.78 -2.54 7.20
CA VAL A 90 7.35 -2.30 5.81
C VAL A 90 8.44 -2.71 4.83
N CYS A 91 8.18 -3.76 4.07
CA CYS A 91 9.14 -4.33 3.14
C CYS A 91 8.95 -3.77 1.74
N PHE A 92 10.04 -3.25 1.15
CA PHE A 92 10.08 -2.80 -0.24
C PHE A 92 10.79 -3.85 -1.09
N ASN A 93 10.32 -4.06 -2.31
CA ASN A 93 11.02 -4.91 -3.25
C ASN A 93 12.39 -4.32 -3.59
N GLY A 94 13.36 -5.22 -3.78
CA GLY A 94 14.68 -4.89 -4.30
C GLY A 94 14.70 -4.86 -5.83
N ALA A 95 15.78 -5.38 -6.42
CA ALA A 95 15.92 -5.45 -7.87
C ALA A 95 14.91 -6.41 -8.51
N VAL A 96 14.52 -6.12 -9.75
CA VAL A 96 13.64 -7.00 -10.54
C VAL A 96 14.41 -8.26 -10.95
N GLU A 97 13.82 -9.41 -10.67
CA GLU A 97 14.37 -10.71 -11.08
C GLU A 97 14.22 -10.92 -12.59
N LYS A 98 15.23 -11.52 -13.24
CA LYS A 98 15.24 -11.78 -14.70
C LYS A 98 13.97 -12.50 -15.21
N PRO A 99 13.46 -13.55 -14.54
CA PRO A 99 12.25 -14.24 -15.01
C PRO A 99 10.99 -13.36 -14.98
N ARG A 100 10.99 -12.30 -14.17
CA ARG A 100 9.86 -11.38 -13.99
C ARG A 100 9.93 -10.14 -14.88
N LEU A 101 11.01 -10.00 -15.66
CA LEU A 101 11.22 -8.85 -16.53
C LEU A 101 10.08 -8.65 -17.56
N PRO A 102 9.55 -9.70 -18.24
CA PRO A 102 8.45 -9.51 -19.19
C PRO A 102 7.20 -8.91 -18.54
N GLU A 103 6.88 -9.34 -17.33
CA GLU A 103 5.76 -8.81 -16.56
C GLU A 103 6.01 -7.35 -16.15
N TRP A 104 7.22 -7.04 -15.68
CA TRP A 104 7.61 -5.68 -15.34
C TRP A 104 7.48 -4.75 -16.56
N ILE A 105 7.96 -5.16 -17.73
CA ILE A 105 7.84 -4.40 -18.99
C ILE A 105 6.36 -4.14 -19.32
N LYS A 106 5.50 -5.16 -19.20
CA LYS A 106 4.05 -5.02 -19.42
C LYS A 106 3.44 -3.97 -18.48
N ARG A 107 3.83 -3.98 -17.19
CA ARG A 107 3.38 -2.97 -16.21
C ARG A 107 3.87 -1.57 -16.57
N GLN A 108 5.13 -1.40 -16.99
CA GLN A 108 5.64 -0.10 -17.42
C GLN A 108 4.90 0.46 -18.63
N ASN A 109 4.61 -0.38 -19.62
CA ASN A 109 3.83 0.04 -20.81
C ASN A 109 2.40 0.44 -20.43
N ASN A 110 1.75 -0.29 -19.52
CA ASN A 110 0.43 0.08 -19.02
C ASN A 110 0.45 1.44 -18.29
N ASN A 111 1.43 1.65 -17.39
CA ASN A 111 1.58 2.93 -16.69
C ASN A 111 1.79 4.09 -17.67
N ARG A 112 2.62 3.89 -18.72
CA ARG A 112 2.82 4.88 -19.78
C ARG A 112 1.51 5.21 -20.51
N GLN A 113 0.72 4.20 -20.83
CA GLN A 113 -0.58 4.39 -21.49
C GLN A 113 -1.58 5.14 -20.60
N THR A 114 -1.64 4.81 -19.30
CA THR A 114 -2.49 5.53 -18.34
C THR A 114 -2.06 6.98 -18.19
N ALA A 115 -0.76 7.27 -18.10
CA ALA A 115 -0.25 8.64 -18.07
C ALA A 115 -0.66 9.42 -19.33
N TYR A 116 -0.52 8.81 -20.52
CA TYR A 116 -0.99 9.40 -21.77
C TYR A 116 -2.50 9.73 -21.75
N GLN A 117 -3.34 8.78 -21.29
CA GLN A 117 -4.78 9.00 -21.16
C GLN A 117 -5.12 10.15 -20.21
N ILE A 118 -4.39 10.28 -19.09
CA ILE A 118 -4.53 11.41 -18.17
C ILE A 118 -4.22 12.72 -18.90
N PHE A 119 -3.09 12.83 -19.59
CA PHE A 119 -2.73 14.05 -20.31
C PHE A 119 -3.75 14.42 -21.40
N CYS A 120 -4.23 13.45 -22.18
CA CYS A 120 -5.28 13.70 -23.18
C CYS A 120 -6.59 14.18 -22.53
N HIS A 121 -7.01 13.60 -21.40
CA HIS A 121 -8.21 14.04 -20.68
C HIS A 121 -8.05 15.47 -20.14
N LEU A 122 -6.90 15.78 -19.55
CA LEU A 122 -6.59 17.12 -19.07
C LEU A 122 -6.61 18.14 -20.21
N HIS A 123 -5.99 17.83 -21.34
CA HIS A 123 -5.96 18.71 -22.51
C HIS A 123 -7.37 18.93 -23.08
N ASN A 124 -8.15 17.87 -23.25
CA ASN A 124 -9.44 17.95 -23.94
C ASN A 124 -10.59 18.44 -23.05
N LYS A 125 -10.55 18.16 -21.74
CA LYS A 125 -11.67 18.40 -20.82
C LYS A 125 -11.37 19.35 -19.68
N ALA A 126 -10.09 19.66 -19.41
CA ALA A 126 -9.67 20.53 -18.30
C ALA A 126 -10.30 20.19 -16.93
N THR A 127 -10.63 18.92 -16.72
CA THR A 127 -11.23 18.41 -15.47
C THR A 127 -10.36 17.30 -14.90
N PRO A 128 -10.45 16.99 -13.59
CA PRO A 128 -9.72 15.87 -13.01
C PRO A 128 -10.03 14.54 -13.74
N PRO A 129 -9.04 13.68 -13.98
CA PRO A 129 -9.25 12.37 -14.58
C PRO A 129 -10.02 11.43 -13.63
N PRO A 130 -10.61 10.32 -14.13
CA PRO A 130 -11.20 9.28 -13.29
C PRO A 130 -10.24 8.80 -12.20
N LYS A 131 -10.74 8.61 -10.97
CA LYS A 131 -9.93 8.20 -9.81
C LYS A 131 -9.21 6.85 -9.99
N VAL A 132 -9.73 6.00 -10.87
CA VAL A 132 -9.13 4.70 -11.20
C VAL A 132 -7.87 4.84 -12.07
N TRP A 133 -7.67 5.99 -12.72
CA TRP A 133 -6.47 6.29 -13.49
C TRP A 133 -5.40 6.84 -12.56
N PHE A 134 -4.72 5.93 -11.87
CA PHE A 134 -3.60 6.26 -11.01
C PHE A 134 -2.28 5.96 -11.73
N THR A 135 -1.39 6.97 -11.77
CA THR A 135 0.02 6.75 -12.09
C THR A 135 0.82 7.20 -10.88
N PRO A 136 1.62 6.32 -10.26
CA PRO A 136 2.41 6.71 -9.10
C PRO A 136 3.41 7.79 -9.52
N PRO A 137 3.59 8.86 -8.71
CA PRO A 137 4.67 9.80 -8.95
C PRO A 137 6.02 9.09 -9.03
N VAL A 138 6.92 9.64 -9.85
CA VAL A 138 8.33 9.23 -9.79
C VAL A 138 8.82 9.36 -8.34
N SER A 139 9.64 8.41 -7.90
CA SER A 139 10.13 8.29 -6.52
C SER A 139 9.09 8.02 -5.41
N LEU A 140 7.82 7.72 -5.71
CA LEU A 140 6.80 7.45 -4.68
C LEU A 140 7.28 6.46 -3.60
N ALA A 141 7.85 5.32 -4.00
CA ALA A 141 8.38 4.31 -3.08
C ALA A 141 9.48 4.88 -2.17
N SER A 142 10.37 5.72 -2.70
CA SER A 142 11.43 6.37 -1.94
C SER A 142 10.87 7.40 -0.96
N CYS A 143 9.89 8.21 -1.37
CA CYS A 143 9.21 9.19 -0.52
C CYS A 143 8.48 8.51 0.64
N ILE A 144 7.72 7.43 0.37
CA ILE A 144 7.04 6.65 1.40
C ILE A 144 8.07 6.02 2.36
N ARG A 145 9.17 5.46 1.83
CA ARG A 145 10.23 4.90 2.68
C ARG A 145 10.83 5.93 3.64
N LEU A 146 11.08 7.15 3.15
CA LEU A 146 11.57 8.25 3.99
C LEU A 146 10.53 8.68 5.03
N ALA A 147 9.25 8.79 4.63
CA ALA A 147 8.16 9.11 5.54
C ALA A 147 8.01 8.07 6.67
N LEU A 148 8.07 6.78 6.32
CA LEU A 148 8.01 5.69 7.29
C LEU A 148 9.17 5.75 8.28
N ARG A 149 10.40 6.00 7.80
CA ARG A 149 11.57 6.22 8.65
C ARG A 149 11.42 7.43 9.56
N HIS A 150 10.87 8.54 9.05
CA HIS A 150 10.60 9.74 9.84
C HIS A 150 9.68 9.45 11.03
N PHE A 151 8.70 8.54 10.85
CA PHE A 151 7.80 8.09 11.93
C PHE A 151 8.32 6.87 12.72
N GLY A 152 9.58 6.46 12.54
CA GLY A 152 10.19 5.36 13.30
C GLY A 152 9.74 3.95 12.89
N VAL A 153 9.15 3.80 11.71
CA VAL A 153 8.80 2.48 11.15
C VAL A 153 10.03 1.84 10.52
N ARG A 154 10.19 0.52 10.71
CA ARG A 154 11.30 -0.27 10.19
C ARG A 154 11.05 -0.74 8.76
#